data_AF-A0AA49GPV3-F1
#
_entry.id   AF-A0AA49GPV3-F1
#
_cell.length_a   1.000
_cell.length_b   1.000
_cell.length_c   1.000
_cell.angle_alpha   90.00
_cell.angle_beta   90.00
_cell.angle_gamma   90.00
#
_symmetry.space_group_name_H-M   'P 1'
#
loop_
_entity.id
_entity.type
_entity.pdbx_description
1 polymer ?
#
loop_
_entity_poly.entity_id
_entity_poly.type
_entity_poly.pdbx_seq_one_letter_code
_entity_poly.pdbx_strand_id
1 'polypeptide(L)'
;MKNLFPLSLNSYQLPFHWVTKGVAGLQIILVNVYFIRQVKDGQMHWFLVDAGLGRCALRIKKAAEFLFGTGTKPEAILLTHGHFDHIGGLASLAREWDVPVYAHPLEMPYLTGQSSYPPPDPSVGGGSLAALSSFYPKSPITLGAQLLPYPADGRIPGLDEWQVIPTPGHSPGHVSFFRESDRTLIAGDAIVTVKQASFRAVVKQQQKVHGPPAYFTCDWQAAQDSVATLARLEPEIAACGHGRPMRGAPLREQLTHLSHHFEELATPRHGRYVHHPAQANETGVVQVPPALPASKSTQIGVAGLAALAGFSLAWWGKKWVKDRSFK
;
A
#
# COMPACT_ATOMS: atom_id res chain seq x y z
N MET A 1 -20.85 -23.21 -34.31
CA MET A 1 -19.52 -23.79 -34.09
C MET A 1 -18.74 -22.89 -33.13
N LYS A 2 -18.52 -23.40 -31.90
CA LYS A 2 -17.40 -23.17 -30.96
C LYS A 2 -16.94 -21.74 -30.62
N ASN A 3 -17.42 -21.27 -29.46
CA ASN A 3 -16.66 -20.71 -28.32
C ASN A 3 -15.26 -20.14 -28.58
N LEU A 4 -15.10 -18.84 -28.31
CA LEU A 4 -13.87 -18.26 -27.75
C LEU A 4 -14.27 -17.30 -26.64
N PHE A 5 -13.70 -17.54 -25.45
CA PHE A 5 -13.94 -16.94 -24.14
C PHE A 5 -15.14 -17.47 -23.33
N PRO A 6 -15.04 -18.68 -22.75
CA PRO A 6 -15.58 -18.89 -21.43
C PRO A 6 -14.61 -18.25 -20.43
N LEU A 7 -14.91 -17.07 -19.90
CA LEU A 7 -14.47 -16.76 -18.54
C LEU A 7 -15.34 -17.64 -17.63
N SER A 8 -14.91 -18.88 -17.42
CA SER A 8 -15.52 -19.70 -16.38
C SER A 8 -15.23 -19.03 -15.05
N LEU A 9 -16.24 -18.37 -14.50
CA LEU A 9 -16.41 -17.99 -13.10
C LEU A 9 -16.49 -19.27 -12.23
N ASN A 10 -15.45 -20.10 -12.26
CA ASN A 10 -15.33 -21.26 -11.39
C ASN A 10 -14.05 -21.13 -10.57
N SER A 11 -14.20 -21.19 -9.25
CA SER A 11 -13.19 -21.16 -8.18
C SER A 11 -12.43 -19.84 -7.99
N TYR A 12 -13.04 -18.90 -7.26
CA TYR A 12 -12.30 -17.82 -6.58
C TYR A 12 -11.37 -18.44 -5.51
N GLN A 13 -10.20 -18.94 -5.90
CA GLN A 13 -9.06 -18.96 -4.97
C GLN A 13 -8.64 -17.50 -4.78
N LEU A 14 -9.28 -16.81 -3.83
CA LEU A 14 -8.80 -15.53 -3.35
C LEU A 14 -7.35 -15.75 -2.88
N PRO A 15 -6.37 -14.93 -3.31
CA PRO A 15 -4.96 -15.10 -2.95
C PRO A 15 -4.74 -14.66 -1.50
N PHE A 16 -5.36 -15.41 -0.59
CA PHE A 16 -5.18 -15.26 0.83
C PHE A 16 -3.82 -15.79 1.24
N HIS A 17 -3.24 -15.13 2.23
CA HIS A 17 -2.11 -15.65 2.97
C HIS A 17 -2.32 -15.39 4.45
N TRP A 18 -2.01 -16.38 5.29
CA TRP A 18 -2.08 -16.22 6.73
C TRP A 18 -0.83 -15.50 7.23
N VAL A 19 -1.02 -14.39 7.94
CA VAL A 19 0.05 -13.63 8.59
C VAL A 19 0.34 -14.23 9.96
N THR A 20 -0.68 -14.53 10.74
CA THR A 20 -0.56 -15.20 12.05
C THR A 20 -1.96 -15.64 12.48
N LYS A 21 -2.09 -16.25 13.66
CA LYS A 21 -3.40 -16.56 14.23
C LYS A 21 -4.24 -15.27 14.33
N GLY A 22 -5.42 -15.32 13.73
CA GLY A 22 -6.35 -14.19 13.70
C GLY A 22 -5.97 -13.07 12.71
N VAL A 23 -4.95 -13.23 11.86
CA VAL A 23 -4.59 -12.22 10.86
C VAL A 23 -4.43 -12.86 9.49
N ALA A 24 -5.31 -12.48 8.57
CA ALA A 24 -5.26 -12.90 7.17
C ALA A 24 -4.95 -11.71 6.28
N GLY A 25 -4.15 -11.91 5.23
CA GLY A 25 -3.90 -10.92 4.19
C GLY A 25 -4.52 -11.34 2.87
N LEU A 26 -5.05 -10.37 2.12
CA LEU A 26 -5.50 -10.55 0.75
C LEU A 26 -4.63 -9.69 -0.16
N GLN A 27 -3.89 -10.34 -1.06
CA GLN A 27 -3.11 -9.61 -2.06
C GLN A 27 -4.00 -9.17 -3.23
N ILE A 28 -4.02 -7.88 -3.53
CA ILE A 28 -4.74 -7.25 -4.63
C ILE A 28 -3.70 -6.71 -5.61
N ILE A 29 -3.40 -7.51 -6.64
CA ILE A 29 -2.36 -7.21 -7.65
C ILE A 29 -0.98 -7.10 -6.98
N LEU A 30 -0.59 -5.92 -6.48
CA LEU A 30 0.69 -5.68 -5.81
C LEU A 30 0.55 -5.17 -4.38
N VAL A 31 -0.65 -4.77 -3.94
CA VAL A 31 -0.91 -4.23 -2.60
C VAL A 31 -1.68 -5.22 -1.74
N ASN A 32 -1.47 -5.20 -0.43
CA ASN A 32 -2.15 -6.06 0.53
C ASN A 32 -3.20 -5.28 1.31
N VAL A 33 -4.28 -5.97 1.66
CA VAL A 33 -5.18 -5.55 2.75
C VAL A 33 -5.18 -6.66 3.80
N TYR A 34 -5.40 -6.30 5.07
CA TYR A 34 -5.39 -7.27 6.17
C TYR A 34 -6.70 -7.32 6.92
N PHE A 35 -7.07 -8.51 7.37
CA PHE A 35 -8.22 -8.78 8.20
C PHE A 35 -7.72 -9.24 9.56
N ILE A 36 -8.04 -8.48 10.60
CA ILE A 36 -7.65 -8.79 11.98
C ILE A 36 -8.89 -9.27 12.72
N ARG A 37 -8.88 -10.50 13.22
CA ARG A 37 -9.92 -11.10 14.04
C ARG A 37 -9.54 -11.03 15.51
N GLN A 38 -10.46 -10.55 16.33
CA GLN A 38 -10.40 -10.55 17.79
C GLN A 38 -11.61 -11.30 18.35
N VAL A 39 -11.45 -12.01 19.47
CA VAL A 39 -12.58 -12.55 20.24
C VAL A 39 -12.59 -11.85 21.59
N LYS A 40 -13.68 -11.16 21.90
CA LYS A 40 -13.87 -10.42 23.15
C LYS A 40 -15.24 -10.77 23.72
N ASP A 41 -15.29 -11.13 25.00
CA ASP A 41 -16.53 -11.54 25.69
C ASP A 41 -17.33 -12.63 24.95
N GLY A 42 -16.61 -13.59 24.34
CA GLY A 42 -17.20 -14.68 23.55
C GLY A 42 -17.73 -14.29 22.17
N GLN A 43 -17.65 -13.00 21.80
CA GLN A 43 -18.08 -12.48 20.50
C GLN A 43 -16.88 -12.27 19.57
N MET A 44 -17.10 -12.53 18.28
CA MET A 44 -16.08 -12.33 17.24
C MET A 44 -16.22 -10.93 16.68
N HIS A 45 -15.12 -10.19 16.71
CA HIS A 45 -14.97 -8.87 16.12
C HIS A 45 -13.88 -8.94 15.06
N TRP A 46 -13.96 -8.10 14.04
CA TRP A 46 -12.86 -8.00 13.07
C TRP A 46 -12.67 -6.59 12.54
N PHE A 47 -11.47 -6.31 12.07
CA PHE A 47 -11.03 -5.02 11.56
C PHE A 47 -10.40 -5.20 10.19
N LEU A 48 -10.59 -4.21 9.33
CA LEU A 48 -9.93 -4.16 8.03
C LEU A 48 -8.75 -3.18 8.11
N VAL A 49 -7.56 -3.60 7.68
CA VAL A 49 -6.43 -2.69 7.46
C VAL A 49 -6.28 -2.42 5.97
N ASP A 50 -6.36 -1.14 5.60
CA ASP A 50 -6.37 -0.61 4.23
C ASP A 50 -7.50 -1.18 3.34
N ALA A 51 -7.73 -0.52 2.21
CA ALA A 51 -8.82 -0.78 1.27
C ALA A 51 -8.34 -1.03 -0.18
N GLY A 52 -7.03 -1.23 -0.37
CA GLY A 52 -6.45 -1.67 -1.64
C GLY A 52 -6.70 -0.73 -2.82
N LEU A 53 -6.57 -1.27 -4.03
CA LEU A 53 -6.77 -0.53 -5.28
C LEU A 53 -8.25 -0.23 -5.60
N GLY A 54 -8.45 0.78 -6.44
CA GLY A 54 -9.77 1.14 -6.97
C GLY A 54 -10.52 -0.06 -7.56
N ARG A 55 -11.85 -0.08 -7.37
CA ARG A 55 -12.75 -1.15 -7.84
C ARG A 55 -12.55 -2.53 -7.18
N CYS A 56 -11.77 -2.62 -6.11
CA CYS A 56 -11.55 -3.88 -5.39
C CYS A 56 -12.46 -4.09 -4.17
N ALA A 57 -13.34 -3.13 -3.85
CA ALA A 57 -14.27 -3.20 -2.71
C ALA A 57 -15.08 -4.52 -2.69
N LEU A 58 -15.69 -4.92 -3.81
CA LEU A 58 -16.44 -6.18 -3.89
C LEU A 58 -15.57 -7.41 -3.59
N ARG A 59 -14.30 -7.38 -4.00
CA ARG A 59 -13.37 -8.49 -3.74
C ARG A 59 -12.98 -8.55 -2.27
N ILE A 60 -12.76 -7.41 -1.62
CA ILE A 60 -12.50 -7.31 -0.18
C ILE A 60 -13.73 -7.79 0.60
N LYS A 61 -14.94 -7.39 0.20
CA LYS A 61 -16.18 -7.84 0.82
C LYS A 61 -16.34 -9.36 0.73
N LYS A 62 -16.19 -9.95 -0.47
CA LYS A 62 -16.26 -11.41 -0.64
C LYS A 62 -15.20 -12.14 0.19
N ALA A 63 -14.02 -11.54 0.36
CA ALA A 63 -12.98 -12.07 1.23
C ALA A 63 -13.39 -12.02 2.71
N ALA A 64 -13.96 -10.92 3.17
CA ALA A 64 -14.51 -10.82 4.52
C ALA A 64 -15.63 -11.84 4.76
N GLU A 65 -16.56 -11.99 3.81
CA GLU A 65 -17.66 -12.96 3.89
C GLU A 65 -17.15 -14.40 3.96
N PHE A 66 -16.10 -14.70 3.21
CA PHE A 66 -15.44 -16.01 3.27
C PHE A 66 -14.79 -16.27 4.63
N LEU A 67 -14.17 -15.26 5.25
CA LEU A 67 -13.47 -15.39 6.53
C LEU A 67 -14.43 -15.39 7.75
N PHE A 68 -15.49 -14.58 7.69
CA PHE A 68 -16.29 -14.21 8.86
C PHE A 68 -17.80 -14.39 8.67
N GLY A 69 -18.24 -14.90 7.52
CA GLY A 69 -19.65 -15.18 7.22
C GLY A 69 -20.34 -14.12 6.36
N THR A 70 -21.36 -14.53 5.61
CA THR A 70 -22.16 -13.64 4.74
C THR A 70 -22.75 -12.46 5.51
N GLY A 71 -22.66 -11.25 4.95
CA GLY A 71 -23.22 -10.04 5.57
C GLY A 71 -22.40 -9.48 6.74
N THR A 72 -21.23 -10.06 7.02
CA THR A 72 -20.31 -9.56 8.03
C THR A 72 -19.80 -8.14 7.72
N LYS A 73 -19.53 -7.35 8.77
CA LYS A 73 -18.92 -6.03 8.69
C LYS A 73 -17.84 -5.88 9.76
N PRO A 74 -16.79 -5.09 9.51
CA PRO A 74 -15.77 -4.87 10.52
C PRO A 74 -16.30 -3.93 11.60
N GLU A 75 -15.61 -3.88 12.74
CA GLU A 75 -15.80 -2.84 13.74
C GLU A 75 -15.26 -1.48 13.26
N ALA A 76 -14.17 -1.51 12.48
CA ALA A 76 -13.58 -0.32 11.85
C ALA A 76 -12.69 -0.67 10.66
N ILE A 77 -12.45 0.33 9.81
CA ILE A 77 -11.36 0.31 8.82
C ILE A 77 -10.20 1.13 9.38
N LEU A 78 -9.00 0.55 9.37
CA LEU A 78 -7.77 1.14 9.89
C LEU A 78 -6.86 1.45 8.71
N LEU A 79 -6.53 2.72 8.50
CA LEU A 79 -5.59 3.11 7.43
C LEU A 79 -4.17 3.17 7.94
N THR A 80 -3.24 2.63 7.17
CA THR A 80 -1.80 2.89 7.33
C THR A 80 -1.47 4.29 6.81
N HIS A 81 -2.00 4.64 5.65
CA HIS A 81 -1.89 5.95 5.00
C HIS A 81 -2.90 6.06 3.84
N GLY A 82 -2.99 7.24 3.20
CA GLY A 82 -4.02 7.52 2.20
C GLY A 82 -3.58 7.47 0.73
N HIS A 83 -2.49 6.80 0.34
CA HIS A 83 -2.19 6.64 -1.09
C HIS A 83 -3.23 5.79 -1.81
N PHE A 84 -3.39 6.04 -3.11
CA PHE A 84 -4.51 5.54 -3.94
C PHE A 84 -4.65 4.01 -3.95
N ASP A 85 -3.56 3.29 -3.75
CA ASP A 85 -3.49 1.84 -3.69
C ASP A 85 -3.79 1.26 -2.31
N HIS A 86 -3.90 2.11 -1.29
CA HIS A 86 -4.36 1.76 0.06
C HIS A 86 -5.80 2.21 0.31
N ILE A 87 -6.33 3.20 -0.42
CA ILE A 87 -7.68 3.75 -0.18
C ILE A 87 -8.67 3.56 -1.33
N GLY A 88 -8.29 2.88 -2.40
CA GLY A 88 -9.08 2.79 -3.63
C GLY A 88 -10.46 2.13 -3.46
N GLY A 89 -10.61 1.19 -2.52
CA GLY A 89 -11.91 0.60 -2.14
C GLY A 89 -12.66 1.36 -1.03
N LEU A 90 -12.01 2.33 -0.39
CA LEU A 90 -12.40 2.84 0.93
C LEU A 90 -13.78 3.49 0.94
N ALA A 91 -14.05 4.43 0.03
CA ALA A 91 -15.32 5.16 0.00
C ALA A 91 -16.54 4.23 -0.23
N SER A 92 -16.35 3.14 -0.99
CA SER A 92 -17.40 2.15 -1.21
C SER A 92 -17.63 1.30 0.03
N LEU A 93 -16.55 0.80 0.63
CA LEU A 93 -16.61 -0.08 1.81
C LEU A 93 -17.14 0.66 3.04
N ALA A 94 -16.66 1.88 3.28
CA ALA A 94 -17.07 2.70 4.42
C ALA A 94 -18.57 3.07 4.33
N ARG A 95 -19.07 3.42 3.13
CA ARG A 95 -20.50 3.66 2.90
C ARG A 95 -21.36 2.41 3.09
N GLU A 96 -20.89 1.26 2.61
CA GLU A 96 -21.67 0.02 2.63
C GLU A 96 -21.74 -0.62 4.01
N TRP A 97 -20.63 -0.61 4.76
CA TRP A 97 -20.58 -1.18 6.10
C TRP A 97 -21.04 -0.20 7.19
N ASP A 98 -20.99 1.10 6.91
CA ASP A 98 -21.29 2.19 7.84
C ASP A 98 -20.52 2.04 9.16
N VAL A 99 -19.19 2.11 9.04
CA VAL A 99 -18.21 1.86 10.11
C VAL A 99 -17.23 3.01 10.21
N PRO A 100 -16.63 3.26 11.39
CA PRO A 100 -15.57 4.24 11.53
C PRO A 100 -14.35 3.88 10.68
N VAL A 101 -13.70 4.91 10.14
CA VAL A 101 -12.42 4.84 9.43
C VAL A 101 -11.41 5.61 10.25
N TYR A 102 -10.38 4.93 10.75
CA TYR A 102 -9.31 5.58 11.51
C TYR A 102 -8.11 5.89 10.63
N ALA A 103 -7.58 7.11 10.77
CA ALA A 103 -6.37 7.57 10.11
C ALA A 103 -5.57 8.49 11.03
N HIS A 104 -4.28 8.68 10.73
CA HIS A 104 -3.47 9.65 11.47
C HIS A 104 -3.95 11.09 11.15
N PRO A 105 -3.88 12.05 12.11
CA PRO A 105 -4.29 13.44 11.87
C PRO A 105 -3.66 14.08 10.62
N LEU A 106 -2.37 13.82 10.37
CA LEU A 106 -1.66 14.32 9.18
C LEU A 106 -2.13 13.69 7.85
N GLU A 107 -2.94 12.63 7.89
CA GLU A 107 -3.55 12.03 6.69
C GLU A 107 -4.93 12.62 6.38
N MET A 108 -5.56 13.29 7.36
CA MET A 108 -6.92 13.84 7.25
C MET A 108 -7.10 14.79 6.06
N PRO A 109 -6.18 15.72 5.76
CA PRO A 109 -6.36 16.65 4.64
C PRO A 109 -6.52 15.95 3.29
N TYR A 110 -5.90 14.77 3.14
CA TYR A 110 -5.95 13.97 1.92
C TYR A 110 -7.18 13.06 1.83
N LEU A 111 -7.82 12.78 2.96
CA LEU A 111 -9.02 11.94 3.06
C LEU A 111 -10.31 12.76 3.11
N THR A 112 -10.19 14.07 3.31
CA THR A 112 -11.31 15.04 3.40
C THR A 112 -11.42 15.96 2.19
N GLY A 113 -10.50 15.89 1.24
CA GLY A 113 -10.52 16.75 0.07
C GLY A 113 -9.77 18.08 0.22
N GLN A 114 -9.15 18.35 1.37
CA GLN A 114 -8.52 19.64 1.68
C GLN A 114 -7.17 19.84 1.00
N SER A 115 -6.40 18.75 0.83
CA SER A 115 -5.05 18.82 0.24
C SER A 115 -4.76 17.59 -0.61
N SER A 116 -3.80 17.71 -1.52
CA SER A 116 -3.24 16.55 -2.26
C SER A 116 -1.93 16.12 -1.61
N TYR A 117 -1.59 14.84 -1.70
CA TYR A 117 -0.30 14.34 -1.21
C TYR A 117 0.89 15.07 -1.86
N PRO A 118 2.06 15.07 -1.19
CA PRO A 118 3.32 15.36 -1.86
C PRO A 118 3.40 14.57 -3.18
N PRO A 119 3.69 15.24 -4.31
CA PRO A 119 3.73 14.58 -5.59
C PRO A 119 4.82 13.50 -5.62
N PRO A 120 4.62 12.39 -6.36
CA PRO A 120 5.65 11.39 -6.50
C PRO A 120 6.90 11.96 -7.17
N ASP A 121 8.04 11.31 -6.92
CA ASP A 121 9.30 11.57 -7.58
C ASP A 121 9.60 10.48 -8.62
N PRO A 122 9.30 10.72 -9.91
CA PRO A 122 9.57 9.75 -10.97
C PRO A 122 11.06 9.61 -11.30
N SER A 123 11.93 10.44 -10.71
CA SER A 123 13.38 10.37 -10.92
C SER A 123 14.02 9.24 -10.10
N VAL A 124 13.37 8.73 -9.06
CA VAL A 124 13.93 7.73 -8.12
C VAL A 124 13.21 6.38 -8.17
N GLY A 125 13.80 5.36 -7.55
CA GLY A 125 13.24 4.00 -7.47
C GLY A 125 13.46 3.13 -8.72
N GLY A 126 13.42 3.74 -9.91
CA GLY A 126 13.66 3.05 -11.18
C GLY A 126 12.56 2.05 -11.57
N GLY A 127 12.64 1.55 -12.81
CA GLY A 127 11.62 0.65 -13.36
C GLY A 127 10.36 1.35 -13.86
N SER A 128 9.43 0.57 -14.42
CA SER A 128 8.22 1.09 -15.07
C SER A 128 7.24 1.75 -14.11
N LEU A 129 7.15 1.29 -12.85
CA LEU A 129 6.25 1.88 -11.85
C LEU A 129 6.68 3.31 -11.49
N ALA A 130 7.96 3.50 -11.14
CA ALA A 130 8.50 4.83 -10.90
C ALA A 130 8.33 5.74 -12.11
N ALA A 131 8.55 5.23 -13.33
CA ALA A 131 8.42 6.01 -14.55
C ALA A 131 6.99 6.47 -14.85
N LEU A 132 5.99 5.69 -14.43
CA LEU A 132 4.57 6.03 -14.59
C LEU A 132 4.01 6.80 -13.39
N SER A 133 4.78 6.98 -12.31
CA SER A 133 4.28 7.53 -11.04
C SER A 133 3.64 8.92 -11.18
N SER A 134 4.12 9.75 -12.10
CA SER A 134 3.52 11.06 -12.41
C SER A 134 2.04 10.99 -12.82
N PHE A 135 1.57 9.85 -13.33
CA PHE A 135 0.18 9.61 -13.74
C PHE A 135 -0.68 8.98 -12.64
N TYR A 136 -0.11 8.61 -11.50
CA TYR A 136 -0.88 8.01 -10.41
C TYR A 136 -1.83 9.04 -9.79
N PRO A 137 -3.04 8.62 -9.37
CA PRO A 137 -3.98 9.50 -8.72
C PRO A 137 -3.36 10.13 -7.46
N LYS A 138 -3.42 11.46 -7.39
CA LYS A 138 -2.98 12.25 -6.23
C LYS A 138 -4.14 12.95 -5.53
N SER A 139 -5.28 12.99 -6.22
CA SER A 139 -6.45 13.72 -5.76
C SER A 139 -6.97 13.07 -4.48
N PRO A 140 -7.30 13.90 -3.46
CA PRO A 140 -7.89 13.39 -2.25
C PRO A 140 -9.25 12.73 -2.53
N ILE A 141 -9.65 11.85 -1.63
CA ILE A 141 -11.05 11.42 -1.54
C ILE A 141 -11.79 12.33 -0.56
N THR A 142 -13.12 12.24 -0.53
CA THR A 142 -13.93 12.93 0.46
C THR A 142 -14.71 11.90 1.26
N LEU A 143 -14.15 11.53 2.41
CA LEU A 143 -14.89 10.79 3.44
C LEU A 143 -15.68 11.77 4.30
N GLY A 144 -16.87 11.35 4.70
CA GLY A 144 -17.75 12.11 5.60
C GLY A 144 -17.44 11.85 7.07
N ALA A 145 -18.47 11.93 7.92
CA ALA A 145 -18.38 11.82 9.38
C ALA A 145 -17.80 10.50 9.94
N GLN A 146 -17.57 9.49 9.08
CA GLN A 146 -16.97 8.22 9.48
C GLN A 146 -15.45 8.32 9.71
N LEU A 147 -14.79 9.36 9.19
CA LEU A 147 -13.35 9.53 9.34
C LEU A 147 -13.01 10.09 10.73
N LEU A 148 -12.23 9.34 11.50
CA LEU A 148 -11.83 9.68 12.87
C LEU A 148 -10.30 9.61 13.02
N PRO A 149 -9.68 10.51 13.81
CA PRO A 149 -8.27 10.39 14.11
C PRO A 149 -7.99 9.16 14.99
N TYR A 150 -6.84 8.52 14.79
CA TYR A 150 -6.33 7.62 15.80
C TYR A 150 -6.17 8.34 17.15
N PRO A 151 -6.51 7.70 18.28
CA PRO A 151 -6.18 8.20 19.60
C PRO A 151 -4.69 8.52 19.76
N ALA A 152 -4.38 9.64 20.42
CA ALA A 152 -3.00 10.11 20.62
C ALA A 152 -2.15 9.18 21.49
N ASP A 153 -2.77 8.29 22.25
CA ASP A 153 -2.11 7.29 23.10
C ASP A 153 -1.73 6.01 22.34
N GLY A 154 -1.96 5.96 21.02
CA GLY A 154 -1.61 4.83 20.16
C GLY A 154 -2.56 3.63 20.28
N ARG A 155 -3.63 3.71 21.08
CA ARG A 155 -4.62 2.62 21.17
C ARG A 155 -5.55 2.63 19.97
N ILE A 156 -6.03 1.45 19.59
CA ILE A 156 -7.04 1.30 18.52
C ILE A 156 -8.39 0.99 19.18
N PRO A 157 -9.42 1.84 19.02
CA PRO A 157 -10.72 1.61 19.64
C PRO A 157 -11.31 0.24 19.25
N GLY A 158 -11.54 -0.60 20.26
CA GLY A 158 -12.10 -1.94 20.09
C GLY A 158 -11.10 -3.03 19.73
N LEU A 159 -9.82 -2.72 19.50
CA LEU A 159 -8.77 -3.67 19.14
C LEU A 159 -7.61 -3.60 20.15
N ASP A 160 -7.78 -4.30 21.27
CA ASP A 160 -7.02 -4.05 22.51
C ASP A 160 -5.57 -4.57 22.45
N GLU A 161 -5.29 -5.61 21.67
CA GLU A 161 -3.94 -6.21 21.56
C GLU A 161 -3.00 -5.46 20.60
N TRP A 162 -3.51 -4.44 19.90
CA TRP A 162 -2.76 -3.74 18.84
C TRP A 162 -2.51 -2.28 19.20
N GLN A 163 -1.34 -1.79 18.80
CA GLN A 163 -0.94 -0.40 18.96
C GLN A 163 -0.62 0.22 17.60
N VAL A 164 -0.96 1.49 17.46
CA VAL A 164 -0.55 2.35 16.35
C VAL A 164 0.84 2.88 16.64
N ILE A 165 1.77 2.67 15.69
CA ILE A 165 3.13 3.17 15.74
C ILE A 165 3.28 4.22 14.63
N PRO A 166 3.46 5.51 14.96
CA PRO A 166 3.77 6.52 13.95
C PRO A 166 5.04 6.15 13.18
N THR A 167 4.94 6.09 11.86
CA THR A 167 6.05 5.74 10.97
C THR A 167 6.10 6.68 9.75
N PRO A 168 6.24 8.01 9.95
CA PRO A 168 6.23 9.00 8.88
C PRO A 168 7.41 8.82 7.91
N GLY A 169 7.29 9.41 6.72
CA GLY A 169 8.35 9.49 5.72
C GLY A 169 7.88 9.01 4.35
N HIS A 170 7.23 7.84 4.29
CA HIS A 170 6.53 7.41 3.08
C HIS A 170 5.36 8.35 2.76
N SER A 171 4.56 8.66 3.77
CA SER A 171 3.62 9.80 3.77
C SER A 171 3.79 10.57 5.08
N PRO A 172 3.27 11.82 5.18
CA PRO A 172 3.44 12.64 6.38
C PRO A 172 2.85 12.03 7.66
N GLY A 173 1.71 11.35 7.56
CA GLY A 173 1.04 10.70 8.68
C GLY A 173 1.00 9.18 8.58
N HIS A 174 1.96 8.57 7.90
CA HIS A 174 2.01 7.11 7.78
C HIS A 174 2.11 6.46 9.18
N VAL A 175 1.37 5.37 9.39
CA VAL A 175 1.43 4.54 10.61
C VAL A 175 1.61 3.07 10.30
N SER A 176 2.19 2.35 11.24
CA SER A 176 2.25 0.90 11.30
C SER A 176 1.45 0.38 12.50
N PHE A 177 1.10 -0.90 12.52
CA PHE A 177 0.42 -1.52 13.66
C PHE A 177 1.25 -2.65 14.24
N PHE A 178 1.32 -2.72 15.57
CA PHE A 178 2.10 -3.74 16.27
C PHE A 178 1.26 -4.45 17.32
N ARG A 179 1.33 -5.79 17.33
CA ARG A 179 0.77 -6.64 18.37
C ARG A 179 1.88 -7.29 19.17
N GLU A 180 1.98 -6.92 20.44
CA GLU A 180 3.06 -7.38 21.33
C GLU A 180 2.99 -8.90 21.56
N SER A 181 1.79 -9.46 21.74
CA SER A 181 1.58 -10.85 22.20
C SER A 181 2.22 -11.91 21.29
N ASP A 182 2.35 -11.63 19.99
CA ASP A 182 3.06 -12.48 19.04
C ASP A 182 4.06 -11.72 18.15
N ARG A 183 4.40 -10.49 18.54
CA ARG A 183 5.34 -9.58 17.84
C ARG A 183 5.03 -9.44 16.35
N THR A 184 3.74 -9.36 16.02
CA THR A 184 3.30 -9.15 14.65
C THR A 184 3.30 -7.67 14.31
N LEU A 185 4.03 -7.33 13.25
CA LEU A 185 4.07 -6.00 12.66
C LEU A 185 3.27 -5.98 11.35
N ILE A 186 2.29 -5.09 11.26
CA ILE A 186 1.72 -4.63 9.98
C ILE A 186 2.39 -3.30 9.64
N ALA A 187 3.38 -3.34 8.75
CA ALA A 187 4.29 -2.22 8.52
C ALA A 187 3.72 -1.13 7.61
N GLY A 188 2.63 -1.39 6.89
CA GLY A 188 2.22 -0.54 5.77
C GLY A 188 3.37 -0.44 4.76
N ASP A 189 3.66 0.78 4.33
CA ASP A 189 4.70 1.09 3.35
C ASP A 189 5.97 1.68 3.97
N ALA A 190 6.09 1.71 5.30
CA ALA A 190 7.34 2.08 5.99
C ALA A 190 8.51 1.15 5.61
N ILE A 191 8.22 -0.12 5.35
CA ILE A 191 9.11 -1.11 4.71
C ILE A 191 8.28 -1.98 3.74
N VAL A 192 8.94 -2.62 2.77
CA VAL A 192 8.29 -3.60 1.88
C VAL A 192 9.12 -4.87 1.76
N THR A 193 8.49 -6.01 1.49
CA THR A 193 9.19 -7.32 1.37
C THR A 193 9.43 -7.76 -0.07
N VAL A 194 9.19 -6.84 -1.02
CA VAL A 194 9.42 -7.04 -2.46
C VAL A 194 10.00 -5.78 -3.07
N LYS A 195 10.99 -5.92 -3.95
CA LYS A 195 11.50 -4.79 -4.73
C LYS A 195 10.50 -4.39 -5.82
N GLN A 196 9.75 -3.32 -5.59
CA GLN A 196 8.75 -2.76 -6.53
C GLN A 196 9.33 -2.45 -7.93
N ALA A 197 10.62 -2.15 -8.02
CA ALA A 197 11.28 -1.71 -9.26
C ALA A 197 11.61 -2.82 -10.29
N SER A 198 11.23 -4.09 -10.07
CA SER A 198 11.60 -5.16 -11.00
C SER A 198 10.58 -6.30 -11.07
N PHE A 199 9.91 -6.42 -12.22
CA PHE A 199 9.17 -7.62 -12.63
C PHE A 199 10.03 -8.90 -12.47
N ARG A 200 11.36 -8.81 -12.60
CA ARG A 200 12.28 -9.95 -12.41
C ARG A 200 12.46 -10.36 -10.94
N ALA A 201 12.33 -9.44 -9.98
CA ALA A 201 12.38 -9.78 -8.54
C ALA A 201 11.09 -10.47 -8.09
N VAL A 202 9.93 -10.06 -8.64
CA VAL A 202 8.64 -10.76 -8.48
C VAL A 202 8.72 -12.20 -9.00
N VAL A 203 9.38 -12.39 -10.15
CA VAL A 203 9.60 -13.73 -10.75
C VAL A 203 10.62 -14.58 -9.97
N LYS A 204 11.65 -13.98 -9.34
CA LYS A 204 12.70 -14.71 -8.60
C LYS A 204 12.33 -15.08 -7.15
N GLN A 205 11.22 -14.58 -6.61
CA GLN A 205 10.68 -14.95 -5.28
C GLN A 205 11.66 -14.83 -4.09
N GLN A 206 12.75 -14.07 -4.20
CA GLN A 206 13.62 -13.79 -3.05
C GLN A 206 12.97 -12.69 -2.21
N GLN A 207 12.29 -13.10 -1.14
CA GLN A 207 11.76 -12.18 -0.14
C GLN A 207 12.93 -11.47 0.54
N LYS A 208 12.97 -10.14 0.45
CA LYS A 208 13.97 -9.29 1.08
C LYS A 208 13.30 -8.06 1.66
N VAL A 209 13.74 -7.62 2.83
CA VAL A 209 13.31 -6.34 3.40
C VAL A 209 13.94 -5.19 2.61
N HIS A 210 13.11 -4.25 2.20
CA HIS A 210 13.48 -3.01 1.54
C HIS A 210 12.89 -1.83 2.31
N GLY A 211 13.50 -0.64 2.13
CA GLY A 211 12.91 0.61 2.57
C GLY A 211 11.60 0.94 1.85
N PRO A 212 10.97 2.07 2.19
CA PRO A 212 9.69 2.46 1.61
C PRO A 212 9.77 2.65 0.09
N PRO A 213 8.65 2.59 -0.65
CA PRO A 213 8.63 2.90 -2.08
C PRO A 213 9.20 4.30 -2.38
N ALA A 214 10.37 4.31 -3.03
CA ALA A 214 11.16 5.54 -3.17
C ALA A 214 10.43 6.67 -3.91
N TYR A 215 9.60 6.34 -4.90
CA TYR A 215 8.89 7.34 -5.71
C TYR A 215 7.76 8.05 -4.94
N PHE A 216 7.36 7.57 -3.76
CA PHE A 216 6.40 8.27 -2.89
C PHE A 216 7.02 8.78 -1.60
N THR A 217 8.23 8.32 -1.24
CA THR A 217 8.88 8.72 0.01
C THR A 217 9.24 10.20 -0.04
N CYS A 218 8.56 10.98 0.80
CA CYS A 218 8.59 12.44 0.80
C CYS A 218 9.46 13.04 1.91
N ASP A 219 9.86 12.23 2.89
CA ASP A 219 10.85 12.56 3.91
C ASP A 219 11.71 11.32 4.23
N TRP A 220 12.96 11.35 3.80
CA TRP A 220 13.90 10.24 3.95
C TRP A 220 14.46 10.11 5.37
N GLN A 221 14.60 11.22 6.09
CA GLN A 221 15.07 11.19 7.47
C GLN A 221 14.00 10.61 8.39
N ALA A 222 12.75 11.07 8.23
CA ALA A 222 11.61 10.50 8.95
C ALA A 222 11.42 9.01 8.63
N ALA A 223 11.61 8.61 7.37
CA ALA A 223 11.56 7.21 6.98
C ALA A 223 12.67 6.37 7.65
N GLN A 224 13.89 6.90 7.75
CA GLN A 224 14.98 6.25 8.47
C GLN A 224 14.64 6.03 9.94
N ASP A 225 14.17 7.07 10.62
CA ASP A 225 13.81 7.03 12.04
C ASP A 225 12.65 6.07 12.29
N SER A 226 11.71 5.99 11.35
CA SER A 226 10.62 5.02 11.34
C SER A 226 11.12 3.59 11.22
N VAL A 227 12.02 3.30 10.27
CA VAL A 227 12.61 1.95 10.15
C VAL A 227 13.41 1.58 11.38
N ALA A 228 14.16 2.51 11.97
CA ALA A 228 14.88 2.27 13.23
C ALA A 228 13.92 1.96 14.38
N THR A 229 12.77 2.65 14.44
CA THR A 229 11.70 2.36 15.39
C THR A 229 11.14 0.95 15.20
N LEU A 230 10.81 0.57 13.96
CA LEU A 230 10.31 -0.76 13.65
C LEU A 230 11.33 -1.88 13.95
N ALA A 231 12.62 -1.64 13.72
CA ALA A 231 13.67 -2.59 14.03
C ALA A 231 13.79 -2.86 15.55
N ARG A 232 13.64 -1.81 16.38
CA ARG A 232 13.66 -1.93 17.85
C ARG A 232 12.48 -2.72 18.43
N LEU A 233 11.38 -2.85 17.68
CA LEU A 233 10.26 -3.72 18.05
C LEU A 233 10.58 -5.22 17.85
N GLU A 234 11.75 -5.56 17.30
CA GLU A 234 12.23 -6.90 16.93
C GLU A 234 11.10 -7.86 16.52
N PRO A 235 10.36 -7.56 15.44
CA PRO A 235 9.16 -8.32 15.06
C PRO A 235 9.51 -9.77 14.72
N GLU A 236 8.64 -10.70 15.14
CA GLU A 236 8.71 -12.10 14.70
C GLU A 236 8.11 -12.28 13.31
N ILE A 237 7.16 -11.40 12.95
CA ILE A 237 6.41 -11.44 11.71
C ILE A 237 6.22 -10.01 11.21
N ALA A 238 6.50 -9.76 9.93
CA ALA A 238 6.19 -8.49 9.28
C ALA A 238 5.31 -8.72 8.06
N ALA A 239 4.18 -8.04 8.03
CA ALA A 239 3.23 -7.98 6.93
C ALA A 239 3.20 -6.54 6.40
N CYS A 240 3.59 -6.34 5.14
CA CYS A 240 3.78 -5.01 4.57
C CYS A 240 2.68 -4.70 3.55
N GLY A 241 2.45 -3.42 3.26
CA GLY A 241 1.55 -2.99 2.19
C GLY A 241 1.87 -3.66 0.86
N HIS A 242 3.14 -3.99 0.63
CA HIS A 242 3.59 -4.73 -0.54
C HIS A 242 4.52 -5.91 -0.22
N GLY A 243 4.27 -7.02 -0.94
CA GLY A 243 5.04 -8.26 -0.84
C GLY A 243 4.37 -9.31 0.05
N ARG A 244 5.05 -10.43 0.28
CA ARG A 244 4.55 -11.51 1.16
C ARG A 244 5.06 -11.32 2.59
N PRO A 245 4.32 -11.73 3.62
CA PRO A 245 4.83 -11.65 4.99
C PRO A 245 6.17 -12.37 5.15
N MET A 246 7.07 -11.78 5.93
CA MET A 246 8.37 -12.35 6.30
C MET A 246 8.36 -12.69 7.80
N ARG A 247 9.22 -13.63 8.22
CA ARG A 247 9.21 -14.18 9.58
C ARG A 247 10.61 -14.50 10.10
N GLY A 248 10.73 -14.57 11.43
CA GLY A 248 11.85 -15.14 12.15
C GLY A 248 13.17 -14.39 11.94
N ALA A 249 14.28 -15.10 12.14
CA ALA A 249 15.63 -14.53 12.06
C ALA A 249 15.91 -13.78 10.73
N PRO A 250 15.53 -14.30 9.54
CA PRO A 250 15.77 -13.57 8.29
C PRO A 250 15.08 -12.21 8.22
N LEU A 251 13.89 -12.06 8.82
CA LEU A 251 13.21 -10.76 8.93
C LEU A 251 14.00 -9.82 9.84
N ARG A 252 14.30 -10.27 11.07
CA ARG A 252 14.97 -9.44 12.07
C ARG A 252 16.34 -8.98 11.60
N GLU A 253 17.16 -9.90 11.09
CA GLU A 253 18.49 -9.60 10.58
C GLU A 253 18.44 -8.57 9.45
N GLN A 254 17.53 -8.73 8.49
CA GLN A 254 17.42 -7.82 7.35
C GLN A 254 16.83 -6.45 7.74
N LEU A 255 15.88 -6.42 8.67
CA LEU A 255 15.30 -5.16 9.17
C LEU A 255 16.33 -4.39 10.00
N THR A 256 17.07 -5.06 10.89
CA THR A 256 18.18 -4.45 11.64
C THR A 256 19.29 -3.97 10.70
N HIS A 257 19.65 -4.77 9.70
CA HIS A 257 20.62 -4.36 8.68
C HIS A 257 20.13 -3.14 7.89
N LEU A 258 18.85 -3.11 7.48
CA LEU A 258 18.26 -1.94 6.83
C LEU A 258 18.29 -0.71 7.73
N SER A 259 17.97 -0.86 9.02
CA SER A 259 18.02 0.23 10.00
C SER A 259 19.42 0.82 10.14
N HIS A 260 20.46 0.00 10.25
CA HIS A 260 21.85 0.46 10.39
C HIS A 260 22.44 1.05 9.10
N HIS A 261 21.94 0.64 7.94
CA HIS A 261 22.48 1.03 6.64
C HIS A 261 21.41 1.71 5.76
N PHE A 262 20.47 2.44 6.36
CA PHE A 262 19.30 2.96 5.66
C PHE A 262 19.66 3.94 4.54
N GLU A 263 20.59 4.85 4.81
CA GLU A 263 21.07 5.83 3.83
C GLU A 263 21.64 5.13 2.58
N GLU A 264 22.46 4.10 2.77
CA GLU A 264 23.08 3.34 1.67
C GLU A 264 22.06 2.49 0.90
N LEU A 265 21.12 1.86 1.60
CA LEU A 265 20.25 0.81 1.05
C LEU A 265 18.91 1.31 0.52
N ALA A 266 18.37 2.39 1.09
CA ALA A 266 17.04 2.90 0.78
C ALA A 266 17.07 4.31 0.18
N THR A 267 17.96 5.19 0.66
CA THR A 267 17.97 6.59 0.22
C THR A 267 18.57 6.72 -1.18
N PRO A 268 17.84 7.29 -2.16
CA PRO A 268 18.37 7.53 -3.48
C PRO A 268 19.53 8.54 -3.46
N ARG A 269 20.51 8.36 -4.35
CA ARG A 269 21.64 9.30 -4.49
C ARG A 269 21.24 10.69 -5.01
N HIS A 270 20.09 10.76 -5.67
CA HIS A 270 19.49 11.99 -6.18
C HIS A 270 17.98 11.85 -6.08
N GLY A 271 17.26 12.96 -6.03
CA GLY A 271 15.80 12.94 -5.98
C GLY A 271 15.27 14.23 -5.39
N ARG A 272 14.01 14.53 -5.67
CA ARG A 272 13.29 15.72 -5.22
C ARG A 272 13.35 15.88 -3.71
N TYR A 273 13.22 14.76 -2.98
CA TYR A 273 13.09 14.75 -1.52
C TYR A 273 14.38 14.38 -0.77
N VAL A 274 15.48 14.08 -1.49
CA VAL A 274 16.71 13.53 -0.88
C VAL A 274 17.40 14.54 0.05
N HIS A 275 17.41 15.83 -0.33
CA HIS A 275 18.07 16.88 0.46
C HIS A 275 17.11 17.72 1.29
N HIS A 276 15.85 17.82 0.84
CA HIS A 276 14.82 18.62 1.49
C HIS A 276 13.51 17.82 1.46
N PRO A 277 12.88 17.53 2.60
CA PRO A 277 11.62 16.81 2.61
C PRO A 277 10.46 17.70 2.15
N ALA A 278 9.33 17.08 1.81
CA ALA A 278 8.06 17.79 1.81
C ALA A 278 7.67 18.14 3.26
N GLN A 279 7.07 19.31 3.46
CA GLN A 279 6.53 19.70 4.75
C GLN A 279 5.00 19.67 4.68
N ALA A 280 4.37 19.01 5.64
CA ALA A 280 2.93 18.94 5.79
C ALA A 280 2.54 19.08 7.26
N ASN A 281 1.33 19.56 7.50
CA ASN A 281 0.71 19.65 8.81
C ASN A 281 -0.77 19.21 8.72
N GLU A 282 -1.55 19.42 9.78
CA GLU A 282 -2.97 19.03 9.84
C GLU A 282 -3.88 19.77 8.84
N THR A 283 -3.36 20.76 8.10
CA THR A 283 -4.08 21.44 7.00
C THR A 283 -3.64 20.95 5.61
N GLY A 284 -2.63 20.08 5.55
CA GLY A 284 -2.11 19.46 4.34
C GLY A 284 -0.67 19.84 4.03
N VAL A 285 -0.30 19.74 2.75
CA VAL A 285 1.05 20.07 2.29
C VAL A 285 1.29 21.58 2.33
N VAL A 286 2.34 21.99 3.05
CA VAL A 286 2.76 23.39 3.23
C VAL A 286 3.89 23.75 2.26
N GLN A 287 4.85 22.85 2.07
CA GLN A 287 6.00 23.09 1.21
C GLN A 287 6.39 21.80 0.48
N VAL A 288 6.75 21.96 -0.80
CA VAL A 288 7.32 20.88 -1.60
C VAL A 288 8.57 21.42 -2.29
N PRO A 289 9.72 20.72 -2.22
CA PRO A 289 10.89 21.05 -3.03
C PRO A 289 10.54 21.13 -4.53
N PRO A 290 11.29 21.87 -5.35
CA PRO A 290 11.03 21.93 -6.79
C PRO A 290 11.20 20.55 -7.44
N ALA A 291 10.42 20.28 -8.49
CA ALA A 291 10.55 19.03 -9.24
C ALA A 291 11.92 18.95 -9.94
N LEU A 292 12.53 17.78 -9.91
CA LEU A 292 13.73 17.50 -10.71
C LEU A 292 13.34 17.01 -12.11
N PRO A 293 14.19 17.26 -13.13
CA PRO A 293 13.99 16.66 -14.45
C PRO A 293 13.97 15.14 -14.35
N ALA A 294 13.07 14.49 -15.11
CA ALA A 294 13.03 13.04 -15.17
C ALA A 294 14.39 12.48 -15.62
N SER A 295 14.86 11.42 -14.94
CA SER A 295 16.12 10.76 -15.31
C SER A 295 16.06 10.19 -16.74
N LYS A 296 17.20 10.03 -17.41
CA LYS A 296 17.27 9.38 -18.75
C LYS A 296 16.63 7.99 -18.73
N SER A 297 16.84 7.22 -17.66
CA SER A 297 16.20 5.90 -17.47
C SER A 297 14.68 5.99 -17.37
N THR A 298 14.16 7.01 -16.67
CA THR A 298 12.72 7.27 -16.58
C THR A 298 12.14 7.60 -17.95
N GLN A 299 12.80 8.47 -18.73
CA GLN A 299 12.38 8.84 -20.08
C GLN A 299 12.35 7.63 -21.04
N ILE A 300 13.36 6.77 -20.98
CA ILE A 300 13.42 5.53 -21.76
C ILE A 300 12.28 4.57 -21.35
N GLY A 301 11.99 4.44 -20.05
CA GLY A 301 10.89 3.63 -19.55
C GLY A 301 9.53 4.09 -20.07
N VAL A 302 9.26 5.39 -20.05
CA VAL A 302 8.02 5.98 -20.59
C VAL A 302 7.92 5.75 -22.11
N ALA A 303 9.00 6.01 -22.85
CA ALA A 303 9.03 5.81 -24.30
C ALA A 303 8.82 4.34 -24.70
N GLY A 304 9.44 3.40 -23.98
CA GLY A 304 9.27 1.96 -24.22
C GLY A 304 7.83 1.49 -23.99
N LEU A 305 7.17 2.00 -22.95
CA LEU A 305 5.75 1.69 -22.68
C LEU A 305 4.81 2.31 -23.71
N ALA A 306 5.05 3.56 -24.11
CA ALA A 306 4.29 4.21 -25.17
C ALA A 306 4.42 3.48 -26.50
N ALA A 307 5.62 3.01 -26.84
CA ALA A 307 5.85 2.19 -28.02
C ALA A 307 5.08 0.85 -27.94
N LEU A 308 5.10 0.15 -26.81
CA LEU A 308 4.36 -1.10 -26.61
C LEU A 308 2.83 -0.91 -26.71
N ALA A 309 2.30 0.18 -26.16
CA ALA A 309 0.90 0.54 -26.29
C ALA A 309 0.53 0.87 -27.74
N GLY A 310 1.37 1.63 -28.45
CA GLY A 310 1.22 1.93 -29.87
C GLY A 310 1.28 0.69 -30.76
N PHE A 311 2.21 -0.24 -30.48
CA PHE A 311 2.31 -1.52 -31.18
C PHE A 311 1.07 -2.39 -30.95
N SER A 312 0.56 -2.43 -29.71
CA SER A 312 -0.64 -3.19 -29.37
C SER A 312 -1.88 -2.62 -30.07
N LEU A 313 -2.05 -1.30 -30.09
CA LEU A 313 -3.12 -0.61 -30.83
C LEU A 313 -3.01 -0.82 -32.35
N ALA A 314 -1.80 -0.72 -32.92
CA ALA A 314 -1.57 -0.95 -34.34
C ALA A 314 -1.78 -2.43 -34.74
N TRP A 315 -1.37 -3.37 -33.90
CA TRP A 315 -1.57 -4.80 -34.11
C TRP A 315 -3.06 -5.17 -34.03
N TRP A 316 -3.79 -4.63 -33.05
CA TRP A 316 -5.25 -4.79 -32.97
C TRP A 316 -5.96 -4.12 -34.14
N GLY A 317 -5.56 -2.91 -34.53
CA GLY A 317 -6.11 -2.22 -35.71
C GLY A 317 -5.92 -3.03 -37.00
N LYS A 318 -4.72 -3.60 -37.22
CA LYS A 318 -4.46 -4.49 -38.36
C LYS A 318 -5.26 -5.79 -38.30
N LYS A 319 -5.48 -6.37 -37.12
CA LYS A 319 -6.30 -7.57 -36.94
C LYS A 319 -7.78 -7.30 -37.20
N TRP A 320 -8.28 -6.14 -36.75
CA TRP A 320 -9.66 -5.68 -36.95
C TRP A 320 -9.99 -5.39 -38.41
N VAL A 321 -9.04 -4.86 -39.18
CA VAL A 321 -9.16 -4.66 -40.63
C VAL A 321 -9.16 -6.00 -41.38
N LYS A 322 -8.38 -6.99 -40.92
CA LYS A 322 -8.29 -8.32 -41.55
C LYS A 322 -9.52 -9.19 -41.31
N ASP A 323 -10.22 -9.02 -40.18
CA ASP A 323 -11.47 -9.73 -39.88
C ASP A 323 -12.69 -9.14 -40.63
N ARG A 324 -12.54 -8.01 -41.35
CA ARG A 324 -13.60 -7.42 -42.19
C ARG A 324 -13.45 -7.67 -43.69
N SER A 325 -12.39 -8.36 -44.13
CA SER A 325 -12.17 -8.67 -45.55
C SER A 325 -12.74 -10.02 -46.01
N PHE A 326 -13.61 -10.65 -45.21
CA PHE A 326 -14.46 -11.77 -45.65
C PHE A 326 -15.94 -11.37 -45.49
N LYS A 327 -16.42 -10.61 -46.46
CA LYS A 327 -17.82 -10.61 -46.92
C LYS A 327 -17.81 -10.55 -48.43
#